data_AF-A0A1C7P8A3-F1
#
_entry.id   AF-A0A1C7P8A3-F1
#
_cell.length_a   1.000
_cell.length_b   1.000
_cell.length_c   1.000
_cell.angle_alpha   90.00
_cell.angle_beta   90.00
_cell.angle_gamma   90.00
#
_symmetry.space_group_name_H-M   'P 1'
#
loop_
_entity.id
_entity.type
_entity.pdbx_description
1 polymer ?
#
loop_
_entity_poly.entity_id
_entity_poly.type
_entity_poly.pdbx_seq_one_letter_code
_entity_poly.pdbx_strand_id
1 'polypeptide(L)'
;MTEFNPVELISKVERMRGKVLASHCACKIAFARDLHGKLLEKLDAMVAALHSEIDTECELAAHKGTPDGEAWYELYYICTSFERRWIESGPISLLDSILEFVIAEGEGEGCLAGLDYTEVPARELEGLSEIMDEIARGTGVRFIAARV
;
A
#
# COMPACT_ATOMS: atom_id res chain seq x y z
N MET A 1 -19.77 -4.69 1.31
CA MET A 1 -18.37 -4.90 0.93
C MET A 1 -18.20 -4.29 -0.44
N THR A 2 -17.31 -3.31 -0.58
CA THR A 2 -16.86 -2.88 -1.90
C THR A 2 -16.11 -4.06 -2.51
N GLU A 3 -16.54 -4.53 -3.68
CA GLU A 3 -15.93 -5.67 -4.36
C GLU A 3 -14.49 -5.29 -4.75
N PHE A 4 -13.50 -5.98 -4.16
CA PHE A 4 -12.10 -5.77 -4.52
C PHE A 4 -11.92 -6.09 -6.01
N ASN A 5 -11.47 -5.10 -6.78
CA ASN A 5 -11.24 -5.25 -8.21
C ASN A 5 -9.82 -4.77 -8.55
N PRO A 6 -8.86 -5.70 -8.73
CA PRO A 6 -7.46 -5.33 -8.94
C PRO A 6 -7.22 -4.59 -10.25
N VAL A 7 -7.99 -4.88 -11.31
CA VAL A 7 -7.87 -4.22 -12.63
C VAL A 7 -8.27 -2.75 -12.55
N GLU A 8 -9.38 -2.45 -11.88
CA GLU A 8 -9.81 -1.07 -11.66
C GLU A 8 -8.83 -0.31 -10.76
N LEU A 9 -8.29 -0.97 -9.72
CA LEU A 9 -7.30 -0.38 -8.83
C LEU A 9 -5.99 -0.06 -9.56
N ILE A 10 -5.48 -0.94 -10.44
CA ILE A 10 -4.29 -0.67 -11.25
C ILE A 10 -4.47 0.63 -12.05
N SER A 11 -5.62 0.78 -12.72
CA SER A 11 -5.92 1.98 -13.52
C SER A 11 -5.95 3.26 -12.68
N LYS A 12 -6.43 3.18 -11.42
CA LYS A 12 -6.41 4.31 -10.48
C LYS A 12 -4.99 4.63 -10.02
N VAL A 13 -4.21 3.62 -9.66
CA VAL A 13 -2.82 3.77 -9.20
C VAL A 13 -1.94 4.38 -10.29
N GLU A 14 -2.06 3.92 -11.54
CA GLU A 14 -1.33 4.48 -12.69
C GLU A 14 -1.66 5.96 -12.94
N ARG A 15 -2.92 6.35 -12.79
CA ARG A 15 -3.33 7.76 -12.88
C ARG A 15 -2.69 8.60 -11.76
N MET A 16 -2.69 8.08 -10.53
CA MET A 16 -2.07 8.76 -9.38
C MET A 16 -0.56 8.88 -9.58
N ARG A 17 0.09 7.83 -10.09
CA ARG A 17 1.51 7.83 -10.44
C ARG A 17 1.86 8.96 -11.41
N GLY A 18 1.04 9.18 -12.44
CA GLY A 18 1.21 10.31 -13.37
C GLY A 18 1.18 11.68 -12.65
N LYS A 19 0.29 11.86 -11.66
CA LYS A 19 0.23 13.08 -10.84
C LYS A 19 1.46 13.24 -9.95
N VAL A 20 1.89 12.17 -9.29
CA VAL A 20 3.10 12.19 -8.45
C VAL A 20 4.33 12.55 -9.27
N LEU A 21 4.47 11.99 -10.48
CA LEU A 21 5.59 12.27 -11.37
C LEU A 21 5.63 13.74 -11.79
N ALA A 22 4.47 14.32 -12.14
CA ALA A 22 4.37 15.74 -12.46
C ALA A 22 4.76 16.62 -11.26
N SER A 23 4.29 16.28 -10.06
CA SER A 23 4.62 16.98 -8.81
C SER A 23 6.11 16.85 -8.45
N HIS A 24 6.68 15.66 -8.61
CA HIS A 24 8.11 15.38 -8.41
C HIS A 24 9.00 16.28 -9.28
N CYS A 25 8.64 16.44 -10.56
CA CYS A 25 9.36 17.33 -11.48
C CYS A 25 9.24 18.82 -11.12
N ALA A 26 8.15 19.21 -10.45
CA ALA A 26 7.90 20.58 -10.01
C ALA A 26 8.51 20.91 -8.64
N CYS A 27 8.90 19.89 -7.86
CA CYS A 27 9.47 20.05 -6.52
C CYS A 27 10.73 20.92 -6.53
N LYS A 28 10.81 21.87 -5.60
CA LYS A 28 11.94 22.80 -5.45
C LYS A 28 12.95 22.28 -4.42
N ILE A 29 12.46 21.70 -3.33
CA ILE A 29 13.25 21.20 -2.20
C ILE A 29 13.61 19.73 -2.44
N ALA A 30 14.88 19.38 -2.24
CA ALA A 30 15.39 18.02 -2.42
C ALA A 30 14.65 17.01 -1.53
N PHE A 31 14.43 17.34 -0.26
CA PHE A 31 13.69 16.49 0.67
C PHE A 31 12.27 16.14 0.18
N ALA A 32 11.51 17.13 -0.28
CA ALA A 32 10.17 16.89 -0.83
C ALA A 32 10.23 16.04 -2.11
N ARG A 33 11.22 16.30 -2.98
CA ARG A 33 11.46 15.52 -4.20
C ARG A 33 11.76 14.05 -3.87
N ASP A 34 12.61 13.78 -2.89
CA ASP A 34 12.94 12.41 -2.48
C ASP A 34 11.71 11.67 -1.95
N LEU A 35 10.85 12.34 -1.17
CA LEU A 35 9.59 11.74 -0.70
C LEU A 35 8.60 11.44 -1.84
N HIS A 36 8.51 12.31 -2.85
CA HIS A 36 7.74 12.01 -4.06
C HIS A 36 8.33 10.80 -4.81
N GLY A 37 9.66 10.70 -4.89
CA GLY A 37 10.35 9.56 -5.47
C GLY A 37 10.00 8.25 -4.75
N LYS A 38 10.08 8.25 -3.42
CA LYS A 38 9.67 7.09 -2.61
C LYS A 38 8.19 6.76 -2.77
N LEU A 39 7.31 7.74 -2.92
CA LEU A 39 5.90 7.48 -3.22
C LEU A 39 5.76 6.80 -4.58
N LEU A 40 6.48 7.24 -5.62
CA LEU A 40 6.47 6.57 -6.94
C LEU A 40 6.88 5.10 -6.81
N GLU A 41 7.95 4.80 -6.08
CA GLU A 41 8.39 3.42 -5.83
C GLU A 41 7.30 2.58 -5.13
N LYS A 42 6.58 3.16 -4.17
CA LYS A 42 5.46 2.48 -3.51
C LYS A 42 4.29 2.24 -4.45
N LEU A 43 3.95 3.20 -5.32
CA LEU A 43 2.91 3.02 -6.33
C LEU A 43 3.28 1.93 -7.34
N ASP A 44 4.56 1.87 -7.77
CA ASP A 44 5.05 0.80 -8.64
C ASP A 44 4.93 -0.58 -7.95
N ALA A 45 5.28 -0.65 -6.66
CA ALA A 45 5.11 -1.86 -5.86
C ALA A 45 3.63 -2.24 -5.66
N MET A 46 2.72 -1.27 -5.57
CA MET A 46 1.27 -1.54 -5.52
C MET A 46 0.78 -2.14 -6.84
N VAL A 47 1.20 -1.59 -7.99
CA VAL A 47 0.83 -2.14 -9.31
C VAL A 47 1.34 -3.57 -9.46
N ALA A 48 2.58 -3.85 -9.03
CA ALA A 48 3.11 -5.20 -9.04
C ALA A 48 2.30 -6.15 -8.13
N ALA A 49 1.93 -5.71 -6.93
CA ALA A 49 1.09 -6.50 -6.03
C ALA A 49 -0.29 -6.78 -6.62
N LEU A 50 -0.93 -5.80 -7.27
CA LEU A 50 -2.24 -5.98 -7.90
C LEU A 50 -2.19 -6.94 -9.09
N HIS A 51 -1.11 -6.96 -9.87
CA HIS A 51 -0.92 -8.01 -10.88
C HIS A 51 -0.79 -9.39 -10.24
N SER A 52 -0.05 -9.52 -9.14
CA SER A 52 0.04 -10.78 -8.40
C SER A 52 -1.31 -11.24 -7.84
N GLU A 53 -2.21 -10.33 -7.47
CA GLU A 53 -3.58 -10.66 -7.07
C GLU A 53 -4.38 -11.24 -8.24
N ILE A 54 -4.26 -10.65 -9.44
CA ILE A 54 -4.92 -11.18 -10.66
C ILE A 54 -4.44 -12.60 -10.95
N ASP A 55 -3.12 -12.83 -10.87
CA ASP A 55 -2.55 -14.16 -11.10
C ASP A 55 -3.06 -15.17 -10.05
N THR A 56 -3.06 -14.76 -8.77
CA THR A 56 -3.58 -15.58 -7.65
C THR A 56 -5.05 -15.92 -7.85
N GLU A 57 -5.87 -14.95 -8.25
CA GLU A 57 -7.29 -15.16 -8.51
C GLU A 57 -7.49 -16.15 -9.67
N CYS A 58 -6.73 -16.01 -10.76
CA CYS A 58 -6.78 -16.93 -11.89
C CYS A 58 -6.46 -18.37 -11.47
N GLU A 59 -5.42 -18.56 -10.65
CA GLU A 59 -5.03 -19.87 -10.12
C GLU A 59 -6.12 -20.47 -9.23
N LEU A 60 -6.67 -19.69 -8.29
CA LEU A 60 -7.75 -20.16 -7.41
C LEU A 60 -9.02 -20.48 -8.19
N ALA A 61 -9.38 -19.65 -9.17
CA ALA A 61 -10.55 -19.87 -10.03
C ALA A 61 -10.41 -21.17 -10.85
N ALA A 62 -9.20 -21.54 -11.26
CA ALA A 62 -8.96 -22.81 -11.99
C ALA A 62 -9.23 -24.06 -11.13
N HIS A 63 -9.16 -23.94 -9.81
CA HIS A 63 -9.45 -25.01 -8.86
C HIS A 63 -10.86 -24.95 -8.24
N LYS A 64 -11.66 -23.95 -8.62
CA LYS A 64 -13.02 -23.75 -8.17
C LYS A 64 -13.93 -24.93 -8.54
N GLY A 65 -14.81 -25.35 -7.63
CA GLY A 65 -15.64 -26.55 -7.79
C GLY A 65 -15.02 -27.86 -7.27
N THR A 66 -13.77 -27.82 -6.79
CA THR A 66 -13.26 -28.85 -5.86
C THR A 66 -13.56 -28.43 -4.41
N PRO A 67 -13.78 -29.36 -3.46
CA PRO A 67 -14.06 -29.00 -2.07
C PRO A 67 -12.98 -28.09 -1.45
N ASP A 68 -11.71 -28.39 -1.71
CA ASP A 68 -10.59 -27.58 -1.21
C ASP A 68 -10.48 -26.25 -1.96
N GLY A 69 -10.60 -26.25 -3.28
CA GLY A 69 -10.49 -25.05 -4.11
C GLY A 69 -11.60 -24.03 -3.85
N GLU A 70 -12.84 -24.47 -3.61
CA GLU A 70 -13.93 -23.57 -3.23
C GLU A 70 -13.65 -22.88 -1.88
N ALA A 71 -13.19 -23.64 -0.88
CA ALA A 71 -12.84 -23.09 0.43
C ALA A 71 -11.69 -22.07 0.34
N TRP A 72 -10.65 -22.36 -0.46
CA TRP A 72 -9.55 -21.41 -0.67
C TRP A 72 -9.99 -20.15 -1.43
N TYR A 73 -10.87 -20.29 -2.43
CA TYR A 73 -11.43 -19.16 -3.17
C TYR A 73 -12.28 -18.25 -2.26
N GLU A 74 -13.12 -18.84 -1.39
CA GLU A 74 -13.89 -18.07 -0.41
C GLU A 74 -12.99 -17.35 0.60
N LEU A 75 -11.97 -18.03 1.14
CA LEU A 75 -11.00 -17.44 2.07
C LEU A 75 -10.24 -16.26 1.46
N TYR A 76 -9.85 -16.37 0.19
CA TYR A 76 -9.15 -15.31 -0.54
C TYR A 76 -9.94 -13.99 -0.54
N TYR A 77 -11.26 -14.07 -0.73
CA TYR A 77 -12.14 -12.91 -0.77
C TYR A 77 -12.52 -12.34 0.60
N ILE A 78 -12.13 -12.98 1.71
CA ILE A 78 -12.28 -12.41 3.06
C ILE A 78 -11.29 -11.26 3.26
N CYS A 79 -10.05 -11.44 2.82
CA CYS A 79 -9.00 -10.43 2.88
C CYS A 79 -7.89 -10.83 1.91
N THR A 80 -7.78 -10.11 0.81
CA THR A 80 -6.72 -10.36 -0.16
C THR A 80 -5.35 -10.06 0.44
N SER A 81 -4.28 -10.63 -0.13
CA SER A 81 -2.92 -10.33 0.34
C SER A 81 -2.60 -8.84 0.17
N PHE A 82 -3.16 -8.21 -0.86
CA PHE A 82 -3.10 -6.78 -1.11
C PHE A 82 -3.77 -5.98 0.00
N GLU A 83 -5.04 -6.25 0.33
CA GLU A 83 -5.76 -5.53 1.39
C GLU A 83 -5.03 -5.68 2.73
N ARG A 84 -4.61 -6.90 3.07
CA ARG A 84 -3.86 -7.16 4.29
C ARG A 84 -2.59 -6.32 4.40
N ARG A 85 -1.82 -6.25 3.31
CA ARG A 85 -0.52 -5.56 3.28
C ARG A 85 -0.63 -4.04 3.19
N TRP A 86 -1.55 -3.55 2.37
CA TRP A 86 -1.57 -2.13 1.97
C TRP A 86 -2.67 -1.32 2.68
N ILE A 87 -3.68 -1.98 3.25
CA ILE A 87 -4.82 -1.31 3.90
C ILE A 87 -4.85 -1.65 5.39
N GLU A 88 -4.91 -2.94 5.74
CA GLU A 88 -5.14 -3.39 7.13
C GLU A 88 -3.90 -3.21 8.03
N SER A 89 -2.69 -3.18 7.46
CA SER A 89 -1.45 -2.98 8.22
C SER A 89 -1.27 -1.54 8.73
N GLY A 90 -2.20 -0.63 8.42
CA GLY A 90 -2.15 0.76 8.85
C GLY A 90 -1.34 1.67 7.91
N PRO A 91 -0.97 2.89 8.36
CA PRO A 91 -0.22 3.84 7.54
C PRO A 91 1.13 3.29 7.07
N ILE A 92 1.48 3.60 5.83
CA ILE A 92 2.80 3.33 5.26
C ILE A 92 3.59 4.63 5.24
N SER A 93 4.66 4.71 6.03
CA SER A 93 5.54 5.87 6.03
C SER A 93 6.46 5.89 4.80
N LEU A 94 6.60 7.08 4.20
CA LEU A 94 7.52 7.37 3.11
C LEU A 94 8.92 7.77 3.61
N LEU A 95 9.08 8.11 4.89
CA LEU A 95 10.37 8.58 5.41
C LEU A 95 11.08 7.49 6.22
N ASP A 96 10.72 7.34 7.49
CA ASP A 96 11.24 6.31 8.39
C ASP A 96 10.22 5.19 8.58
N SER A 97 10.67 3.94 8.78
CA SER A 97 9.76 2.84 9.08
C SER A 97 9.06 3.09 10.41
N ILE A 98 7.73 3.03 10.44
CA ILE A 98 6.92 3.20 11.66
C ILE A 98 6.39 1.88 12.21
N LEU A 99 6.74 0.78 11.55
CA LEU A 99 6.41 -0.58 11.96
C LEU A 99 7.70 -1.39 12.02
N GLU A 100 7.83 -2.18 13.07
CA GLU A 100 8.90 -3.17 13.21
C GLU A 100 8.32 -4.55 13.50
N PHE A 101 8.93 -5.58 12.94
CA PHE A 101 8.56 -6.95 13.27
C PHE A 101 9.33 -7.39 14.52
N VAL A 102 8.61 -7.62 15.60
CA VAL A 102 9.15 -8.02 16.90
C VAL A 102 8.83 -9.48 17.13
N ILE A 103 9.80 -10.24 17.63
CA ILE A 103 9.64 -11.66 17.98
C ILE A 103 9.74 -11.79 19.50
N ALA A 104 8.75 -12.41 20.12
CA ALA A 104 8.82 -12.75 21.54
C ALA A 104 9.83 -13.88 21.76
N GLU A 105 10.89 -13.61 22.52
CA GLU A 105 11.88 -14.62 22.87
C GLU A 105 11.24 -15.79 23.62
N GLY A 106 11.42 -17.01 23.11
CA GLY A 106 10.98 -18.26 23.76
C GLY A 106 9.70 -18.88 23.19
N GLU A 107 8.84 -18.12 22.51
CA GLU A 107 7.56 -18.61 21.97
C GLU A 107 7.53 -18.66 20.44
N GLY A 108 8.44 -17.95 19.76
CA GLY A 108 8.52 -17.92 18.29
C GLY A 108 7.36 -17.15 17.63
N GLU A 109 6.47 -16.57 18.43
CA GLU A 109 5.41 -15.68 17.97
C GLU A 109 5.99 -14.30 17.67
N GLY A 110 5.66 -13.77 16.49
CA GLY A 110 6.08 -12.44 16.07
C GLY A 110 4.91 -11.59 15.60
N CYS A 111 5.00 -10.29 15.82
CA CYS A 111 3.98 -9.33 15.45
C CYS A 111 4.60 -8.03 14.93
N LEU A 112 3.79 -7.22 14.25
CA LEU A 112 4.16 -5.86 13.90
C LEU A 112 3.88 -4.94 15.09
N ALA A 113 4.92 -4.31 15.61
CA ALA A 113 4.84 -3.28 16.64
C ALA A 113 4.91 -1.90 15.98
N GLY A 114 4.00 -1.01 16.35
CA GLY A 114 4.05 0.40 15.97
C GLY A 114 5.10 1.15 16.78
N LEU A 115 5.88 1.98 16.10
CA LEU A 115 6.81 2.91 16.73
C LEU A 115 6.12 4.25 16.97
N ASP A 116 6.51 4.96 18.02
CA ASP A 116 6.12 6.36 18.20
C ASP A 116 6.75 7.19 17.06
N TYR A 117 5.95 8.07 16.44
CA TYR A 117 6.42 8.88 15.33
C TYR A 117 5.79 10.27 15.32
N THR A 118 6.44 11.19 14.61
CA THR A 118 5.92 12.52 14.32
C THR A 118 5.75 12.70 12.82
N GLU A 119 4.57 13.14 12.39
CA GLU A 119 4.33 13.43 10.97
C GLU A 119 5.04 14.70 10.52
N VAL A 120 5.62 14.64 9.32
CA VAL A 120 6.27 15.77 8.67
C VAL A 120 5.19 16.78 8.25
N PRO A 121 5.33 18.07 8.61
CA PRO A 121 4.33 19.09 8.27
C PRO A 121 4.10 19.22 6.75
N ALA A 122 2.84 19.37 6.32
CA ALA A 122 2.47 19.48 4.91
C ALA A 122 3.24 20.59 4.12
N ARG A 123 3.60 21.69 4.79
CA ARG A 123 4.41 22.77 4.20
C ARG A 123 5.81 22.33 3.74
N GLU A 124 6.35 21.25 4.30
CA GLU A 124 7.65 20.68 3.93
C GLU A 124 7.52 19.65 2.78
N LEU A 125 6.29 19.32 2.39
CA LEU A 125 5.99 18.22 1.47
C LEU A 125 5.64 18.69 0.04
N GLU A 126 5.62 20.01 -0.21
CA GLU A 126 5.34 20.60 -1.54
C GLU A 126 4.13 19.99 -2.28
N GLY A 127 3.00 19.87 -1.60
CA GLY A 127 1.75 19.36 -2.19
C GLY A 127 1.58 17.83 -2.15
N LEU A 128 2.59 17.08 -1.69
CA LEU A 128 2.50 15.61 -1.56
C LEU A 128 1.37 15.17 -0.62
N SER A 129 1.05 15.95 0.41
CA SER A 129 -0.04 15.63 1.34
C SER A 129 -1.39 15.49 0.64
N GLU A 130 -1.68 16.38 -0.30
CA GLU A 130 -2.95 16.34 -1.07
C GLU A 130 -3.02 15.11 -1.97
N ILE A 131 -1.87 14.72 -2.55
CA ILE A 131 -1.75 13.51 -3.36
C ILE A 131 -1.96 12.26 -2.48
N MET A 132 -1.31 12.19 -1.31
CA MET A 132 -1.49 11.07 -0.37
C MET A 132 -2.96 10.94 0.06
N ASP A 133 -3.64 12.05 0.34
CA ASP A 133 -5.07 12.04 0.66
C ASP A 133 -5.93 11.58 -0.52
N GLU A 134 -5.58 11.95 -1.75
CA GLU A 134 -6.27 11.47 -2.95
C GLU A 134 -6.09 9.95 -3.13
N ILE A 135 -4.87 9.45 -2.89
CA ILE A 135 -4.58 8.01 -2.92
C ILE A 135 -5.44 7.29 -1.87
N ALA A 136 -5.43 7.75 -0.62
CA ALA A 136 -6.22 7.15 0.45
C ALA A 136 -7.71 7.10 0.12
N ARG A 137 -8.28 8.16 -0.47
CA ARG A 137 -9.69 8.17 -0.91
C ARG A 137 -9.96 7.23 -2.08
N GLY A 138 -9.02 7.09 -3.01
CA GLY A 138 -9.21 6.31 -4.23
C GLY A 138 -8.92 4.81 -4.09
N THR A 139 -8.07 4.44 -3.14
CA THR A 139 -7.57 3.06 -2.97
C THR A 139 -7.72 2.50 -1.56
N GLY A 140 -7.98 3.33 -0.55
CA GLY A 140 -7.95 2.94 0.86
C GLY A 140 -6.54 2.88 1.47
N VAL A 141 -5.48 2.97 0.66
CA VAL A 141 -4.09 2.89 1.13
C VAL A 141 -3.66 4.22 1.71
N ARG A 142 -3.24 4.22 2.98
CA ARG A 142 -2.83 5.44 3.69
C ARG A 142 -1.31 5.59 3.69
N PHE A 143 -0.80 6.61 3.00
CA PHE A 143 0.59 7.02 3.10
C PHE A 143 0.76 8.18 4.07
N ILE A 144 1.87 8.21 4.80
CA ILE A 144 2.29 9.34 5.63
C ILE A 144 3.78 9.63 5.38
N ALA A 145 4.24 10.81 5.78
CA ALA A 145 5.67 11.06 5.95
C ALA A 145 5.93 11.21 7.44
N ALA A 146 6.65 10.26 8.06
CA ALA A 146 6.84 10.22 9.50
C ALA A 146 8.31 10.05 9.90
N ARG A 147 8.69 10.71 10.99
CA ARG A 147 10.00 10.61 11.65
C ARG A 147 9.83 9.83 12.95
N VAL A 148 10.67 8.82 13.16
CA VAL A 148 10.76 8.03 14.41
C VAL A 148 11.91 8.55 15.25
#